data_AF-A0A1H2JSQ2-F1
#
_entry.id   AF-A0A1H2JSQ2-F1
#
_cell.length_a   1.000
_cell.length_b   1.000
_cell.length_c   1.000
_cell.angle_alpha   90.00
_cell.angle_beta   90.00
_cell.angle_gamma   90.00
#
_symmetry.space_group_name_H-M   'P 1'
#
loop_
_entity.id
_entity.type
_entity.pdbx_description
1 polymer ?
#
loop_
_entity_poly.entity_id
_entity_poly.type
_entity_poly.pdbx_seq_one_letter_code
_entity_poly.pdbx_strand_id
1 'polypeptide(L)' 'MAGEILQVRDVDSDDLAVLRERAAREGKSLSAYVRDLLHDEAMSPTNAEVVEAIAGEEPVEADLDEVRRYIEAERSW' A
#
# COMPACT_ATOMS: atom_id res chain seq x y z
N MET A 1 16.28 8.25 11.07
CA MET A 1 15.21 7.51 11.77
C MET A 1 15.77 6.14 12.13
N ALA A 2 15.49 5.64 13.34
CA ALA A 2 15.90 4.29 13.72
C ALA A 2 14.93 3.29 13.08
N GLY A 3 15.47 2.26 12.41
CA GLY A 3 14.66 1.14 11.91
C GLY A 3 14.56 0.05 12.97
N GLU A 4 13.43 -0.65 13.00
CA GLU A 4 13.21 -1.87 13.79
C GLU A 4 13.78 -3.08 13.04
N ILE A 5 14.25 -4.11 13.77
CA ILE A 5 14.71 -5.37 13.17
C ILE A 5 13.57 -6.39 13.22
N LEU A 6 13.14 -6.86 12.04
CA LEU A 6 12.21 -7.97 11.89
C LEU A 6 12.96 -9.25 11.50
N GLN A 7 12.79 -10.31 12.28
CA GLN A 7 13.27 -11.65 11.94
C GLN A 7 12.09 -12.56 11.58
N VAL A 8 12.06 -13.04 10.35
CA VAL A 8 11.08 -14.04 9.89
C VAL A 8 11.73 -15.42 9.94
N ARG A 9 11.05 -16.39 10.57
CA ARG A 9 11.52 -17.77 10.75
C ARG A 9 10.74 -18.71 9.85
N ASP A 10 11.34 -19.87 9.60
CA ASP A 10 10.69 -20.99 8.90
C ASP A 10 10.14 -20.61 7.51
N VAL A 11 10.86 -19.74 6.79
CA VAL A 11 10.54 -19.37 5.41
C VAL A 11 10.91 -20.52 4.49
N ASP A 12 9.96 -20.93 3.64
CA ASP A 12 10.18 -21.98 2.65
C ASP A 12 11.36 -21.62 1.73
N SER A 13 12.21 -22.60 1.44
CA SER A 13 13.38 -22.39 0.59
C SER A 13 13.03 -22.02 -0.85
N ASP A 14 11.90 -22.51 -1.35
CA ASP A 14 11.43 -22.25 -2.71
C ASP A 14 10.93 -20.79 -2.82
N ASP A 15 10.17 -20.33 -1.82
CA ASP A 15 9.76 -18.92 -1.72
C ASP A 15 10.99 -18.00 -1.64
N LEU A 16 11.99 -18.38 -0.84
CA LEU A 16 13.22 -17.62 -0.72
C LEU A 16 13.99 -17.54 -2.05
N ALA A 17 14.00 -18.61 -2.84
CA ALA A 17 14.62 -18.63 -4.15
C ALA A 17 13.92 -17.66 -5.12
N VAL A 18 12.57 -17.69 -5.14
CA VAL A 18 11.76 -16.78 -5.96
C VAL A 18 12.02 -15.32 -5.58
N LEU A 19 12.03 -15.00 -4.28
CA LEU A 19 12.28 -13.63 -3.81
C LEU A 19 13.70 -13.15 -4.16
N ARG A 20 14.70 -14.03 -4.09
CA ARG A 20 16.08 -13.70 -4.50
C ARG A 20 16.17 -13.40 -5.99
N GLU A 21 15.51 -14.19 -6.83
CA GLU A 21 15.49 -13.96 -8.27
C GLU A 21 14.82 -12.61 -8.61
N ARG A 22 13.70 -12.30 -7.93
CA ARG A 22 13.02 -11.00 -8.07
C ARG A 22 13.91 -9.84 -7.62
N ALA A 23 14.54 -9.95 -6.47
CA ALA A 23 15.48 -8.95 -5.98
C ALA A 23 16.65 -8.72 -6.96
N ALA A 24 17.22 -9.80 -7.50
CA ALA A 24 18.31 -9.73 -8.48
C ALA A 24 17.86 -9.04 -9.79
N ARG A 25 16.63 -9.30 -10.25
CA ARG A 25 16.04 -8.65 -11.43
C ARG A 25 15.92 -7.13 -11.26
N GLU A 26 15.69 -6.67 -10.03
CA GLU A 26 15.63 -5.26 -9.67
C GLU A 26 16.99 -4.66 -9.26
N GLY A 27 18.07 -5.46 -9.28
CA GLY A 27 19.39 -5.01 -8.83
C GLY A 27 19.47 -4.71 -7.32
N LYS A 28 18.56 -5.28 -6.52
CA LYS A 28 18.47 -5.08 -5.07
C LYS A 28 19.02 -6.27 -4.31
N SER A 29 19.51 -6.03 -3.09
CA SER A 29 19.70 -7.12 -2.12
C SER A 29 18.34 -7.69 -1.69
N LEU A 30 18.29 -8.95 -1.29
CA LEU A 30 17.05 -9.58 -0.81
C LEU A 30 16.41 -8.78 0.34
N SER A 31 17.22 -8.32 1.31
CA SER A 31 16.72 -7.54 2.44
C SER A 31 16.14 -6.20 2.02
N ALA A 32 16.74 -5.54 1.02
CA ALA A 32 16.18 -4.29 0.48
C ALA A 32 14.85 -4.55 -0.23
N TYR A 33 14.80 -5.57 -1.09
CA TYR A 33 13.59 -5.95 -1.81
C TYR A 33 12.42 -6.31 -0.86
N VAL A 34 12.67 -7.14 0.15
CA VAL A 34 11.63 -7.53 1.12
C VAL A 34 11.19 -6.34 1.97
N ARG A 35 12.11 -5.45 2.36
CA ARG A 35 11.73 -4.23 3.08
C ARG A 35 10.82 -3.34 2.24
N ASP A 36 11.12 -3.19 0.95
CA ASP A 36 10.29 -2.40 0.05
C ASP A 36 8.89 -3.05 -0.08
N LEU A 37 8.80 -4.37 -0.25
CA LEU A 37 7.51 -5.09 -0.26
C LEU A 37 6.70 -4.89 1.03
N LEU A 38 7.34 -4.97 2.20
CA LEU A 38 6.68 -4.73 3.48
C LEU A 38 6.20 -3.28 3.62
N HIS A 39 6.95 -2.33 3.08
CA HIS A 39 6.56 -0.93 3.07
C HIS A 39 5.33 -0.71 2.19
N ASP A 40 5.35 -1.24 0.96
CA ASP A 40 4.25 -1.10 0.01
C ASP A 40 2.95 -1.73 0.55
N GLU A 41 3.07 -2.90 1.19
CA GLU A 41 1.94 -3.55 1.87
C GLU A 41 1.42 -2.70 3.02
N ALA A 42 2.30 -2.17 3.88
CA ALA A 42 1.89 -1.34 5.02
C ALA A 42 1.29 0.02 4.62
N MET A 43 1.60 0.51 3.42
CA MET A 43 1.03 1.75 2.87
C MET A 43 -0.31 1.52 2.15
N SER A 44 -0.72 0.27 1.95
CA SER A 44 -1.94 -0.09 1.23
C SER A 44 -3.05 -0.44 2.23
N PRO A 45 -3.93 0.50 2.61
CA PRO A 45 -5.00 0.20 3.54
C PRO A 45 -5.99 -0.79 2.92
N THR A 46 -6.47 -1.73 3.73
CA THR A 46 -7.56 -2.61 3.35
C THR A 46 -8.86 -1.82 3.18
N ASN A 47 -9.81 -2.35 2.41
CA ASN A 47 -11.14 -1.73 2.29
C ASN A 47 -11.83 -1.56 3.65
N ALA A 48 -11.59 -2.50 4.59
CA ALA A 48 -12.14 -2.41 5.94
C ALA A 48 -11.55 -1.21 6.70
N GLU A 49 -10.23 -1.04 6.66
CA GLU A 49 -9.54 0.11 7.27
C GLU A 49 -9.94 1.43 6.62
N VAL A 50 -10.15 1.46 5.29
CA VAL A 50 -10.65 2.65 4.59
C VAL A 50 -12.06 3.00 5.06
N VAL A 51 -12.96 2.03 5.15
CA VAL A 51 -14.34 2.26 5.62
C VAL A 51 -14.36 2.73 7.07
N GLU A 52 -13.52 2.14 7.93
CA GLU A 52 -13.37 2.57 9.32
C GLU A 52 -12.82 3.99 9.42
N ALA A 53 -11.82 4.34 8.60
CA ALA A 53 -11.29 5.69 8.52
C ALA A 53 -12.37 6.70 8.11
N ILE A 54 -13.13 6.42 7.03
CA ILE A 54 -14.24 7.28 6.57
C ILE A 54 -15.31 7.44 7.66
N ALA A 55 -15.64 6.36 8.37
CA ALA A 55 -16.64 6.40 9.45
C ALA A 55 -16.20 7.26 10.65
N GLY A 56 -14.88 7.47 10.82
CA GLY A 56 -14.31 8.33 11.84
C GLY A 56 -14.23 9.81 11.45
N GLU A 57 -14.45 10.15 10.17
CA GLU A 57 -14.43 11.53 9.68
C GLU A 57 -15.78 12.23 9.85
N GLU A 58 -15.76 13.56 9.88
CA GLU A 58 -16.99 14.35 9.94
C GLU A 58 -17.76 14.22 8.61
N PRO A 59 -19.05 13.83 8.63
CA PRO A 59 -19.82 13.68 7.41
C PRO A 59 -19.87 14.98 6.62
N VAL A 60 -19.55 14.89 5.32
CA VAL A 60 -19.70 16.02 4.40
C VAL A 60 -21.12 15.97 3.84
N GLU A 61 -21.90 17.02 4.08
CA GLU A 61 -23.15 17.22 3.35
C GLU A 61 -22.82 17.65 1.92
N ALA A 62 -23.17 16.80 0.95
CA ALA A 62 -23.02 17.08 -0.47
C ALA A 62 -24.35 16.90 -1.17
N ASP A 63 -24.74 17.88 -1.99
CA ASP A 63 -25.90 17.75 -2.87
C ASP A 63 -25.51 17.19 -4.24
N LEU A 64 -26.51 16.69 -4.98
CA LEU A 64 -26.33 16.09 -6.29
C LEU A 64 -25.73 17.05 -7.33
N ASP A 65 -25.99 18.35 -7.22
CA ASP A 65 -25.47 19.37 -8.14
C ASP A 65 -23.99 19.66 -7.86
N GLU A 66 -23.57 19.60 -6.60
CA GLU A 66 -22.17 19.68 -6.19
C GLU A 66 -21.35 18.48 -6.65
N VAL A 67 -21.84 17.26 -6.43
CA VAL A 67 -21.18 16.03 -6.91
C VAL A 67 -21.03 16.05 -8.43
N ARG A 68 -22.09 16.46 -9.15
CA ARG A 68 -22.05 16.60 -10.61
C ARG A 68 -21.00 17.59 -11.08
N ARG A 69 -20.89 18.77 -10.44
CA ARG A 69 -19.88 19.79 -10.79
C ARG A 69 -18.45 19.26 -10.63
N TYR A 70 -18.17 18.49 -9.57
CA TYR A 70 -16.84 17.90 -9.37
C TYR A 70 -16.47 16.89 -10.46
N ILE A 71 -17.41 16.01 -10.83
CA ILE A 71 -17.19 15.01 -11.90
C ILE A 71 -16.97 15.70 -13.26
N GLU A 72 -17.72 16.77 -13.55
CA GLU A 72 -17.56 17.55 -14.79
C GLU A 72 -16.24 18.31 -14.84
N ALA A 73 -15.77 18.82 -13.69
CA ALA A 73 -14.49 19.53 -13.57
C ALA A 73 -13.28 18.62 -13.82
N GLU A 74 -13.29 17.38 -13.32
CA GLU A 74 -12.20 16.41 -13.58
C GLU A 74 -12.12 15.97 -15.05
N ARG A 75 -13.22 16.01 -15.80
CA ARG A 75 -13.27 15.65 -17.23
C ARG A 75 -12.85 16.79 -18.17
N SER A 76 -12.49 17.95 -17.63
CA SER A 76 -12.11 19.15 -18.39
C SER A 76 -10.60 19.28 -18.67
N TRP A 77 -9.79 18.26 -18.35
CA TRP A 77 -8.36 18.19 -18.67
C TRP A 77 -8.04 17.03 -19.61
#